data_AF-A0A226ER61-F1
#
_entry.id   AF-A0A226ER61-F1
#
_cell.length_a   1.000
_cell.length_b   1.000
_cell.length_c   1.000
_cell.angle_alpha   90.00
_cell.angle_beta   90.00
_cell.angle_gamma   90.00
#
_symmetry.space_group_name_H-M   'P 1'
#
loop_
_entity.id
_entity.type
_entity.pdbx_description
1 polymer ?
#
loop_
_entity_poly.entity_id
_entity_poly.type
_entity_poly.pdbx_seq_one_letter_code
_entity_poly.pdbx_strand_id
1 'polypeptide(L)'
;MESLKIIEPKFAQPLLYLPFIILLMIFVVLMKRWFRKSIPAGCQAVPTVSGNYFYVGHGLTFSKDIIGFVRQCYEKYGKIFKIKIFRFSMVVICDRGYASEFYKTPESTMSMYDNLERLGFIDAFFPNRADIKYFTNIIKNSLGNKFDTFLPKIHEQAARLIVSLRGKVSLGEKLDLVKELGHFMAGTSAWCIAGIKINQNHLDDLHDFSQIVNKIMLSSYFVPTWLLSLRMEGR
;
A
#
# COMPACT_ATOMS: atom_id res chain seq x y z
N MET A 1 -70.95 11.94 -5.82
CA MET A 1 -70.22 11.42 -6.99
C MET A 1 -68.80 11.99 -6.95
N GLU A 2 -68.04 11.58 -5.94
CA GLU A 2 -66.99 10.55 -6.02
C GLU A 2 -65.81 10.94 -6.93
N SER A 3 -64.80 11.51 -6.27
CA SER A 3 -63.48 11.83 -6.78
C SER A 3 -62.69 10.56 -7.11
N LEU A 4 -62.35 10.39 -8.39
CA LEU A 4 -61.41 9.37 -8.86
C LEU A 4 -60.00 9.68 -8.33
N LYS A 5 -59.57 8.93 -7.30
CA LYS A 5 -58.18 8.89 -6.84
C LYS A 5 -57.35 8.16 -7.90
N ILE A 6 -56.53 8.91 -8.63
CA ILE A 6 -55.50 8.38 -9.52
C ILE A 6 -54.43 7.71 -8.63
N ILE A 7 -54.39 6.39 -8.64
CA ILE A 7 -53.37 5.60 -7.95
C ILE A 7 -52.10 5.68 -8.81
N GLU A 8 -51.09 6.42 -8.35
CA GLU A 8 -49.77 6.43 -9.00
C GLU A 8 -49.15 5.02 -9.00
N PRO A 9 -48.68 4.51 -10.14
CA PRO A 9 -48.04 3.19 -10.21
C PRO A 9 -46.60 3.26 -9.68
N LYS A 10 -46.44 3.33 -8.35
CA LYS A 10 -45.12 3.30 -7.68
C LYS A 10 -44.41 1.94 -7.72
N PHE A 11 -45.05 0.89 -8.26
CA PHE A 11 -44.55 -0.49 -8.21
C PHE A 11 -44.01 -1.06 -9.54
N ALA A 12 -44.11 -0.36 -10.67
CA ALA A 12 -43.68 -0.89 -11.98
C ALA A 12 -42.21 -0.62 -12.32
N GLN A 13 -41.54 0.28 -11.58
CA GLN A 13 -40.16 0.69 -11.87
C GLN A 13 -39.09 -0.39 -11.65
N PRO A 14 -39.11 -1.26 -10.61
CA PRO A 14 -38.03 -2.23 -10.39
C PRO A 14 -37.99 -3.37 -11.42
N LEU A 15 -39.12 -3.74 -12.02
CA LEU A 15 -39.21 -4.79 -13.05
C LEU A 15 -38.57 -4.37 -14.38
N LEU A 16 -38.53 -3.07 -14.68
CA LEU A 16 -37.93 -2.54 -15.89
C LEU A 16 -36.38 -2.69 -15.89
N TYR A 17 -35.74 -2.65 -14.73
CA TYR A 17 -34.28 -2.71 -14.59
C TYR A 17 -33.72 -4.15 -14.54
N LEU A 18 -34.56 -5.15 -14.27
CA LEU A 18 -34.19 -6.56 -14.24
C LEU A 18 -33.45 -7.06 -15.50
N PRO A 19 -33.92 -6.82 -16.74
CA PRO A 19 -33.18 -7.22 -17.94
C PRO A 19 -31.83 -6.52 -18.06
N PHE A 20 -31.73 -5.26 -17.62
CA PHE A 20 -30.47 -4.51 -17.64
C PHE A 20 -29.46 -5.07 -16.63
N ILE A 21 -29.91 -5.44 -15.43
CA ILE A 21 -29.08 -6.11 -14.42
C ILE A 21 -28.59 -7.47 -14.92
N ILE A 22 -29.46 -8.26 -15.56
CA ILE A 22 -29.10 -9.57 -16.14
C ILE A 22 -28.06 -9.38 -17.26
N LEU A 23 -28.29 -8.43 -18.17
CA LEU A 23 -27.37 -8.14 -19.27
C LEU A 23 -26.01 -7.65 -18.75
N LEU A 24 -26.01 -6.80 -17.71
CA LEU A 24 -24.78 -6.36 -17.02
C LEU A 24 -24.05 -7.54 -16.37
N MET A 25 -24.75 -8.46 -15.71
CA MET A 25 -24.14 -9.67 -15.14
C MET A 25 -23.53 -10.57 -16.21
N ILE A 26 -24.24 -10.80 -17.33
CA ILE A 26 -23.73 -11.58 -18.47
C ILE A 26 -22.49 -10.91 -19.06
N PHE A 27 -22.55 -9.59 -19.28
CA PHE A 27 -21.43 -8.80 -19.78
C PHE A 27 -20.20 -8.92 -18.85
N VAL A 28 -20.38 -8.82 -17.54
CA VAL A 28 -19.29 -8.99 -16.56
C VAL A 28 -18.71 -10.40 -16.61
N VAL A 29 -19.52 -11.44 -16.79
CA VAL A 29 -19.05 -12.82 -16.92
C VAL A 29 -18.28 -13.04 -18.22
N LEU A 30 -18.79 -12.53 -19.35
CA LEU A 30 -18.13 -12.62 -20.65
C LEU A 30 -16.81 -11.86 -20.67
N MET A 31 -16.78 -10.64 -20.11
CA MET A 31 -15.56 -9.85 -19.95
C MET A 31 -14.54 -10.61 -19.10
N LYS A 32 -14.94 -11.21 -17.96
CA LYS A 32 -14.05 -12.03 -17.13
C LYS A 32 -13.47 -13.24 -17.88
N ARG A 33 -14.25 -13.86 -18.76
CA ARG A 33 -13.78 -14.98 -19.60
C ARG A 33 -12.83 -14.50 -20.69
N TRP A 34 -13.13 -13.37 -21.32
CA TRP A 34 -12.33 -12.83 -22.42
C TRP A 34 -10.97 -12.31 -21.95
N PHE A 35 -10.90 -11.69 -20.78
CA PHE A 35 -9.63 -11.26 -20.17
C PHE A 35 -8.87 -12.38 -19.44
N ARG A 36 -9.33 -13.63 -19.51
CA ARG A 36 -8.63 -14.75 -18.89
C ARG A 36 -7.41 -15.08 -19.73
N LYS A 37 -6.25 -14.56 -19.33
CA LYS A 37 -4.95 -14.89 -19.95
C LYS A 37 -4.79 -16.42 -19.99
N SER A 38 -4.43 -16.97 -21.16
CA SER A 38 -4.16 -18.39 -21.27
C SER A 38 -2.91 -18.74 -20.47
N ILE A 39 -2.95 -19.89 -19.82
CA ILE A 39 -1.78 -20.42 -19.11
C ILE A 39 -0.88 -21.05 -20.18
N PRO A 40 0.43 -20.75 -20.19
CA PRO A 40 1.36 -21.39 -21.11
C PRO A 40 1.30 -22.91 -21.01
N ALA A 41 1.50 -23.60 -22.13
CA ALA A 41 1.51 -25.07 -22.15
C ALA A 41 2.60 -25.61 -21.21
N GLY A 42 2.24 -26.60 -20.37
CA GLY A 42 3.14 -27.18 -19.37
C GLY A 42 3.14 -26.48 -18.00
N CYS A 43 2.45 -25.33 -17.86
CA CYS A 43 2.34 -24.63 -16.58
C CYS A 43 1.03 -24.96 -15.86
N GLN A 44 1.09 -25.12 -14.53
CA GLN A 44 -0.10 -25.25 -13.68
C GLN A 44 -0.61 -23.88 -13.23
N ALA A 45 -1.94 -23.77 -13.07
CA ALA A 45 -2.56 -22.59 -12.50
C ALA A 45 -2.18 -22.44 -11.03
N VAL A 46 -1.76 -21.25 -10.61
CA VAL A 46 -1.53 -20.96 -9.19
C VAL A 46 -2.85 -21.10 -8.41
N PRO A 47 -2.90 -21.91 -7.33
CA PRO A 47 -4.12 -22.13 -6.57
C PRO A 47 -4.60 -20.81 -5.95
N THR A 48 -5.90 -20.52 -6.08
CA THR A 48 -6.52 -19.33 -5.48
C THR A 48 -7.11 -19.67 -4.13
N VAL A 49 -6.76 -18.90 -3.11
CA VAL A 49 -7.27 -19.09 -1.75
C VAL A 49 -8.79 -18.90 -1.71
N SER A 50 -9.49 -19.83 -1.05
CA SER A 50 -10.94 -19.83 -0.90
C SER A 50 -11.40 -19.01 0.31
N GLY A 51 -12.65 -18.56 0.32
CA GLY A 51 -13.23 -17.85 1.47
C GLY A 51 -13.04 -16.33 1.40
N ASN A 52 -13.06 -15.77 0.20
CA ASN A 52 -12.89 -14.34 -0.01
C ASN A 52 -14.23 -13.59 0.13
N TYR A 53 -14.21 -12.44 0.79
CA TYR A 53 -15.38 -11.55 0.83
C TYR A 53 -15.57 -10.86 -0.53
N PHE A 54 -16.84 -10.61 -0.90
CA PHE A 54 -17.17 -9.82 -2.07
C PHE A 54 -16.50 -8.45 -1.97
N TYR A 55 -15.84 -8.01 -3.04
CA TYR A 55 -15.01 -6.80 -3.14
C TYR A 55 -13.71 -6.77 -2.29
N VAL A 56 -13.78 -7.06 -0.99
CA VAL A 56 -12.66 -6.93 -0.03
C VAL A 56 -11.63 -8.06 -0.14
N GLY A 57 -12.02 -9.22 -0.66
CA GLY A 57 -11.12 -10.36 -0.77
C GLY A 57 -10.79 -10.93 0.61
N HIS A 58 -9.50 -11.14 0.86
CA HIS A 58 -8.92 -11.56 2.13
C HIS A 58 -8.34 -10.37 2.93
N GLY A 59 -8.62 -9.13 2.53
CA GLY A 59 -7.96 -7.94 3.10
C GLY A 59 -8.10 -7.84 4.62
N LEU A 60 -9.29 -8.12 5.16
CA LEU A 60 -9.56 -8.06 6.61
C LEU A 60 -8.88 -9.17 7.41
N THR A 61 -8.91 -10.40 6.90
CA THR A 61 -8.25 -11.54 7.56
C THR A 61 -6.73 -11.39 7.48
N PHE A 62 -6.23 -10.90 6.35
CA PHE A 62 -4.83 -10.60 6.14
C PHE A 62 -4.35 -9.47 7.06
N SER A 63 -5.09 -8.36 7.19
CA SER A 63 -4.67 -7.22 8.04
C SER A 63 -4.70 -7.52 9.54
N LYS A 64 -5.57 -8.42 9.99
CA LYS A 64 -5.67 -8.79 11.41
C LYS A 64 -4.49 -9.65 11.88
N ASP A 65 -4.09 -10.62 11.06
CA ASP A 65 -2.97 -11.51 11.37
C ASP A 65 -2.33 -12.01 10.06
N ILE A 66 -1.38 -11.23 9.54
CA ILE A 66 -0.69 -11.52 8.28
C ILE A 66 0.03 -12.88 8.37
N ILE A 67 0.76 -13.12 9.46
CA ILE A 67 1.63 -14.28 9.59
C ILE A 67 0.78 -15.55 9.74
N GLY A 68 -0.22 -15.54 10.62
CA GLY A 68 -1.11 -16.67 10.80
C GLY A 68 -1.90 -17.00 9.54
N PHE A 69 -2.41 -15.98 8.84
CA PHE A 69 -3.12 -16.17 7.57
C PHE A 69 -2.22 -16.80 6.48
N VAL A 70 -0.99 -16.29 6.31
CA VAL A 70 -0.04 -16.84 5.33
C VAL A 70 0.34 -18.29 5.70
N ARG A 71 0.53 -18.60 6.98
CA ARG A 71 0.82 -19.97 7.44
C ARG A 71 -0.32 -20.94 7.11
N GLN A 72 -1.58 -20.56 7.40
CA GLN A 72 -2.75 -21.37 7.06
C GLN A 72 -2.88 -21.58 5.54
N CYS A 73 -2.59 -20.54 4.75
CA CYS A 73 -2.60 -20.66 3.29
C CYS A 73 -1.49 -21.59 2.80
N TYR A 74 -0.30 -21.52 3.40
CA TYR A 74 0.81 -22.41 3.08
C TYR A 74 0.46 -23.88 3.36
N GLU A 75 -0.10 -24.17 4.52
CA GLU A 75 -0.50 -25.53 4.91
C GLU A 75 -1.57 -26.10 3.97
N LYS A 76 -2.51 -25.27 3.50
CA LYS A 76 -3.64 -25.72 2.67
C LYS A 76 -3.37 -25.72 1.17
N TYR A 77 -2.62 -24.74 0.66
CA TYR A 77 -2.41 -24.50 -0.77
C TYR A 77 -0.95 -24.69 -1.22
N GLY A 78 -0.05 -24.97 -0.28
CA GLY A 78 1.37 -25.20 -0.55
C GLY A 78 2.18 -23.91 -0.67
N LYS A 79 3.34 -24.03 -1.32
CA LYS A 79 4.36 -22.97 -1.33
C LYS A 79 4.02 -21.74 -2.17
N ILE A 80 3.12 -21.87 -3.14
CA ILE A 80 2.74 -20.78 -4.05
C ILE A 80 1.23 -20.73 -4.14
N PHE A 81 0.64 -19.60 -3.79
CA PHE A 81 -0.80 -19.41 -3.81
C PHE A 81 -1.19 -17.97 -4.13
N LYS A 82 -2.42 -17.79 -4.57
CA LYS A 82 -2.96 -16.50 -5.00
C LYS A 82 -4.00 -16.01 -4.02
N ILE A 83 -3.79 -14.82 -3.49
CA ILE A 83 -4.74 -14.10 -2.64
C ILE A 83 -5.28 -12.88 -3.36
N LYS A 84 -6.50 -12.49 -2.98
CA LYS A 84 -7.09 -11.21 -3.34
C LYS A 84 -7.08 -10.30 -2.12
N ILE A 85 -6.49 -9.12 -2.22
CA ILE A 85 -6.50 -8.07 -1.18
C ILE A 85 -7.18 -6.85 -1.81
N PHE A 86 -8.44 -6.61 -1.43
CA PHE A 86 -9.30 -5.60 -2.07
C PHE A 86 -9.34 -5.76 -3.60
N ARG A 87 -8.96 -4.73 -4.34
CA ARG A 87 -8.83 -4.73 -5.80
C ARG A 87 -7.64 -5.50 -6.36
N PHE A 88 -6.63 -5.77 -5.52
CA PHE A 88 -5.38 -6.36 -5.98
C PHE A 88 -5.43 -7.87 -5.87
N SER A 89 -4.81 -8.53 -6.84
CA SER A 89 -4.57 -9.95 -6.79
C SER A 89 -3.07 -10.19 -6.70
N MET A 90 -2.65 -10.87 -5.63
CA MET A 90 -1.27 -11.08 -5.27
C MET A 90 -0.98 -12.58 -5.32
N VAL A 91 0.15 -12.94 -5.95
CA VAL A 91 0.72 -14.28 -5.82
C VAL A 91 1.75 -14.23 -4.71
N VAL A 92 1.59 -15.10 -3.73
CA VAL A 92 2.49 -15.24 -2.58
C VAL A 92 3.38 -16.45 -2.83
N ILE A 93 4.69 -16.26 -2.66
CA ILE A 93 5.70 -17.31 -2.83
C ILE A 93 6.40 -17.51 -1.48
N CYS A 94 6.16 -18.66 -0.87
CA CYS A 94 6.70 -19.07 0.42
C CYS A 94 7.79 -20.15 0.24
N ASP A 95 8.69 -19.94 -0.71
CA ASP A 95 9.85 -20.82 -0.92
C ASP A 95 11.10 -20.00 -1.20
N ARG A 96 12.16 -20.26 -0.44
CA ARG A 96 13.46 -19.60 -0.60
C ARG A 96 14.16 -20.01 -1.90
N GLY A 97 13.82 -21.17 -2.48
CA GLY A 97 14.38 -21.61 -3.75
C GLY A 97 14.16 -20.62 -4.89
N TYR A 98 13.03 -19.91 -4.89
CA TYR A 98 12.69 -18.90 -5.91
C TYR A 98 13.21 -17.50 -5.60
N ALA A 99 13.87 -17.28 -4.45
CA ALA A 99 14.36 -15.95 -4.10
C ALA A 99 15.37 -15.42 -5.14
N SER A 100 16.26 -16.28 -5.63
CA SER A 100 17.26 -15.89 -6.63
C SER A 100 16.64 -15.49 -7.97
N GLU A 101 15.57 -16.17 -8.40
CA GLU A 101 14.82 -15.83 -9.60
C GLU A 101 14.07 -14.50 -9.42
N PHE A 102 13.40 -14.33 -8.28
CA PHE A 102 12.66 -13.10 -7.97
C PHE A 102 13.59 -11.88 -7.95
N TYR A 103 14.71 -11.93 -7.23
CA TYR A 103 15.64 -10.80 -7.12
C TYR A 103 16.44 -10.50 -8.39
N LYS A 104 16.56 -11.47 -9.32
CA LYS A 104 17.21 -11.26 -10.63
C LYS A 104 16.22 -10.83 -11.71
N THR A 105 14.92 -10.91 -11.46
CA THR A 105 13.90 -10.53 -12.43
C THR A 105 13.98 -9.03 -12.69
N PRO A 106 14.06 -8.58 -13.95
CA PRO A 106 14.16 -7.16 -14.27
C PRO A 106 12.83 -6.44 -14.02
N GLU A 107 12.91 -5.13 -13.72
CA GLU A 107 11.75 -4.24 -13.53
C GLU A 107 10.79 -4.23 -14.74
N SER A 108 11.28 -4.53 -15.96
CA SER A 108 10.45 -4.67 -17.16
C SER A 108 9.50 -5.88 -17.12
N THR A 109 9.82 -6.89 -16.31
CA THR A 109 9.03 -8.12 -16.16
C THR A 109 8.19 -8.09 -14.88
N MET A 110 8.78 -7.62 -13.76
CA MET A 110 8.09 -7.40 -12.50
C MET A 110 8.42 -6.00 -11.98
N SER A 111 7.53 -5.04 -12.22
CA SER A 111 7.75 -3.63 -11.88
C SER A 111 7.35 -3.33 -10.43
N MET A 112 8.31 -2.93 -9.59
CA MET A 112 8.05 -2.35 -8.28
C MET A 112 7.44 -0.95 -8.45
N TYR A 113 7.91 -0.19 -9.44
CA TYR A 113 7.44 1.18 -9.70
C TYR A 113 5.94 1.23 -10.02
N ASP A 114 5.45 0.32 -10.87
CA ASP A 114 4.02 0.25 -11.21
C ASP A 114 3.16 -0.06 -9.96
N ASN A 115 3.69 -0.87 -9.03
CA ASN A 115 3.00 -1.18 -7.79
C ASN A 115 2.95 0.04 -6.85
N LEU A 116 4.06 0.78 -6.72
CA LEU A 116 4.10 2.03 -5.95
C LEU A 116 3.17 3.10 -6.54
N GLU A 117 3.11 3.19 -7.87
CA GLU A 117 2.20 4.11 -8.58
C GLU A 117 0.74 3.78 -8.30
N ARG A 118 0.37 2.50 -8.38
CA ARG A 118 -1.00 2.03 -8.07
C ARG A 118 -1.41 2.30 -6.63
N LEU A 119 -0.45 2.37 -5.72
CA LEU A 119 -0.69 2.69 -4.31
C LEU A 119 -0.73 4.20 -4.03
N GLY A 120 -0.46 5.04 -5.02
CA GLY A 120 -0.40 6.50 -4.89
C GLY A 120 0.88 6.99 -4.21
N PHE A 121 1.88 6.13 -4.05
CA PHE A 121 3.13 6.46 -3.38
C PHE A 121 3.97 7.41 -4.23
N ILE A 122 4.06 7.19 -5.55
CA ILE A 122 4.89 8.02 -6.42
C ILE A 122 4.43 9.48 -6.40
N ASP A 123 3.12 9.72 -6.50
CA ASP A 123 2.55 11.07 -6.53
C ASP A 123 2.77 11.84 -5.22
N ALA A 124 2.93 11.14 -4.09
CA ALA A 124 3.18 11.77 -2.80
C ALA A 124 4.63 12.26 -2.64
N PHE A 125 5.59 11.68 -3.37
CA PHE A 125 7.03 11.94 -3.17
C PHE A 125 7.73 12.54 -4.39
N PHE A 126 7.18 12.39 -5.60
CA PHE A 126 7.82 12.80 -6.83
C PHE A 126 6.87 13.69 -7.65
N PRO A 127 7.21 14.98 -7.83
CA PRO A 127 6.46 15.87 -8.74
C PRO A 127 6.44 15.35 -10.18
N ASN A 128 7.53 14.70 -10.62
CA ASN A 128 7.61 14.02 -11.91
C ASN A 128 7.85 12.52 -11.70
N ARG A 129 6.92 11.69 -12.18
CA ARG A 129 6.98 10.23 -12.04
C ARG A 129 8.22 9.61 -12.67
N ALA A 130 8.82 10.24 -13.68
CA ALA A 130 10.04 9.74 -14.31
C ALA A 130 11.24 9.72 -13.34
N ASP A 131 11.21 10.57 -12.31
CA ASP A 131 12.33 10.76 -11.38
C ASP A 131 12.59 9.55 -10.47
N ILE A 132 11.57 8.71 -10.26
CA ILE A 132 11.69 7.53 -9.40
C ILE A 132 12.77 6.56 -9.86
N LYS A 133 13.00 6.47 -11.18
CA LYS A 133 14.03 5.59 -11.77
C LYS A 133 15.43 6.09 -11.45
N TYR A 134 15.62 7.40 -11.33
CA TYR A 134 16.89 8.02 -10.98
C TYR A 134 17.15 8.02 -9.48
N PHE A 135 16.08 8.05 -8.67
CA PHE A 135 16.17 8.05 -7.21
C PHE A 135 16.98 6.88 -6.65
N THR A 136 16.80 5.67 -7.19
CA THR A 136 17.55 4.49 -6.74
C THR A 136 19.06 4.62 -6.95
N ASN A 137 19.49 5.23 -8.06
CA ASN A 137 20.90 5.51 -8.32
C ASN A 137 21.45 6.59 -7.37
N ILE A 138 20.66 7.64 -7.10
CA ILE A 138 21.04 8.68 -6.13
C ILE A 138 21.25 8.09 -4.73
N ILE A 139 20.33 7.22 -4.28
CA ILE A 139 20.42 6.54 -2.99
C ILE A 139 21.68 5.67 -2.92
N LYS A 140 21.92 4.83 -3.94
CA LYS A 140 23.11 3.96 -4.00
C LYS A 140 24.41 4.75 -3.91
N ASN A 141 24.51 5.84 -4.67
CA ASN A 141 25.70 6.69 -4.70
C ASN A 141 25.86 7.55 -3.44
N SER A 142 24.76 7.89 -2.76
CA SER A 142 24.77 8.66 -1.52
C SER A 142 25.17 7.84 -0.30
N LEU A 143 24.80 6.55 -0.28
CA LEU A 143 25.03 5.65 0.86
C LEU A 143 26.37 4.90 0.78
N GLY A 144 26.88 4.63 -0.42
CA GLY A 144 28.17 3.96 -0.60
C GLY A 144 29.32 4.79 -0.02
N ASN A 145 30.05 4.21 0.94
CA ASN A 145 31.36 4.70 1.44
C ASN A 145 31.36 5.96 2.32
N LYS A 146 30.27 6.27 3.04
CA LYS A 146 30.21 7.44 3.96
C LYS A 146 30.00 7.08 5.43
N PHE A 147 30.27 5.83 5.82
CA PHE A 147 30.04 5.38 7.20
C PHE A 147 30.81 6.23 8.22
N ASP A 148 32.09 6.49 7.97
CA ASP A 148 32.93 7.32 8.85
C ASP A 148 32.42 8.75 8.97
N THR A 149 31.76 9.27 7.93
CA THR A 149 31.12 10.59 7.93
C THR A 149 29.76 10.58 8.65
N PHE A 150 29.06 9.44 8.66
CA PHE A 150 27.73 9.31 9.24
C PHE A 150 27.78 8.97 10.73
N LEU A 151 28.73 8.14 11.15
CA LEU A 151 28.81 7.63 12.52
C LEU A 151 28.86 8.75 13.58
N PRO A 152 29.67 9.83 13.43
CA PRO A 152 29.67 10.93 14.39
C PRO A 152 28.32 11.66 14.47
N LYS A 153 27.62 11.82 13.34
CA LYS A 153 26.30 12.46 13.29
C LYS A 153 25.24 11.61 13.99
N ILE A 154 25.31 10.29 13.81
CA ILE A 154 24.43 9.32 14.49
C ILE A 154 24.64 9.39 16.00
N HIS A 155 25.90 9.38 16.46
CA HIS A 155 26.21 9.51 17.89
C HIS A 155 25.69 10.82 18.49
N GLU A 156 25.87 11.95 17.80
CA GLU A 156 25.35 13.23 18.28
C GLU A 156 23.82 13.22 18.39
N GLN A 157 23.11 12.68 17.40
CA GLN A 157 21.64 12.57 17.46
C GLN A 157 21.17 11.61 18.57
N ALA A 158 21.89 10.51 18.78
CA ALA A 158 21.57 9.56 19.84
C ALA A 158 21.76 10.19 21.22
N ALA A 159 22.82 10.98 21.41
CA ALA A 159 23.05 11.72 22.65
C ALA A 159 21.90 12.72 22.92
N ARG A 160 21.44 13.45 21.90
CA ARG A 160 20.29 14.36 22.02
C ARG A 160 19.01 13.63 22.41
N LEU A 161 18.74 12.47 21.79
CA LEU A 161 17.60 11.64 22.15
C LEU A 161 17.67 11.20 23.62
N ILE A 162 18.84 10.70 24.07
CA ILE A 162 19.02 10.27 25.47
C ILE A 162 18.75 11.42 26.45
N VAL A 163 19.24 12.62 26.16
CA VAL A 163 18.99 13.81 26.99
C VAL A 163 17.50 14.16 27.02
N SER A 164 16.84 14.19 25.86
CA SER A 164 15.39 14.44 25.75
C SER A 164 14.58 13.43 26.57
N LEU A 165 14.84 12.13 26.40
CA LEU A 165 14.14 11.07 27.11
C LEU A 165 14.33 11.18 28.62
N ARG A 166 15.56 11.41 29.09
CA ARG A 166 15.84 11.61 30.53
C ARG A 166 15.08 12.80 31.10
N GLY A 167 15.03 13.91 30.35
CA GLY A 167 14.26 15.09 30.71
C GLY A 167 12.77 14.77 30.91
N LYS A 168 12.14 14.13 29.92
CA LYS A 168 10.72 13.74 29.98
C LYS A 168 10.42 12.79 31.13
N VAL A 169 11.28 11.81 31.38
CA VAL A 169 11.15 10.89 32.54
C VAL A 169 11.23 11.66 33.85
N SER A 170 12.19 12.58 33.99
CA SER A 170 12.34 13.37 35.23
C SER A 170 11.14 14.28 35.53
N LEU A 171 10.39 14.68 34.50
CA LEU A 171 9.15 15.46 34.59
C LEU A 171 7.89 14.59 34.78
N GLY A 172 8.04 13.26 34.81
CA GLY A 172 6.91 12.33 34.93
C GLY A 172 6.02 12.27 33.68
N GLU A 173 6.52 12.73 32.52
CA GLU A 173 5.75 12.71 31.27
C GLU A 173 5.60 11.30 30.71
N LYS A 174 4.46 11.05 30.06
CA LYS A 174 4.24 9.79 29.34
C LYS A 174 5.09 9.77 28.08
N LEU A 175 6.03 8.82 28.03
CA LEU A 175 6.88 8.60 26.86
C LEU A 175 6.15 7.87 25.73
N ASP A 176 6.16 8.48 24.54
CA ASP A 176 5.82 7.82 23.28
C ASP A 176 7.12 7.44 22.54
N LEU A 177 7.61 6.23 22.80
CA LEU A 177 8.85 5.75 22.18
C LEU A 177 8.77 5.66 20.65
N VAL A 178 7.59 5.43 20.08
CA VAL A 178 7.42 5.34 18.62
C VAL A 178 7.66 6.71 18.01
N LYS A 179 7.07 7.76 18.60
CA LYS A 179 7.29 9.14 18.17
C LYS A 179 8.76 9.56 18.34
N GLU A 180 9.34 9.33 19.52
CA GLU A 180 10.72 9.74 19.81
C GLU A 180 11.76 9.05 18.92
N LEU A 181 11.61 7.73 18.71
CA LEU A 181 12.48 7.00 17.79
C LEU A 181 12.24 7.41 16.34
N GLY A 182 10.99 7.71 15.97
CA GLY A 182 10.66 8.28 14.66
C GLY A 182 11.39 9.60 14.41
N HIS A 183 11.41 10.49 15.39
CA HIS A 183 12.14 11.76 15.32
C HIS A 183 13.65 11.56 15.21
N PHE A 184 14.21 10.67 16.02
CA PHE A 184 15.63 10.32 15.95
C PHE A 184 16.00 9.78 14.56
N MET A 185 15.23 8.85 14.01
CA MET A 185 15.48 8.28 12.68
C MET A 185 15.39 9.35 11.60
N ALA A 186 14.32 10.16 11.58
CA ALA A 186 14.14 11.21 10.59
C ALA A 186 15.24 12.26 10.66
N GLY A 187 15.60 12.73 11.85
CA GLY A 187 16.66 13.71 12.07
C GLY A 187 18.03 13.19 11.65
N THR A 188 18.33 11.95 12.00
CA THR A 188 19.59 11.28 11.63
C THR A 188 19.67 11.07 10.12
N SER A 189 18.61 10.56 9.49
CA SER A 189 18.57 10.34 8.05
C SER A 189 18.71 11.65 7.27
N ALA A 190 17.99 12.71 7.63
CA ALA A 190 18.11 14.02 7.00
C ALA A 190 19.54 14.57 7.10
N TRP A 191 20.18 14.41 8.25
CA TRP A 191 21.51 14.96 8.46
C TRP A 191 22.64 14.12 7.83
N CYS A 192 22.49 12.80 7.81
CA CYS A 192 23.43 11.91 7.14
C CYS A 192 23.31 12.03 5.62
N ILE A 193 22.10 11.94 5.07
CA ILE A 193 21.88 11.82 3.62
C ILE A 193 21.83 13.19 2.95
N ALA A 194 21.06 14.14 3.49
CA ALA A 194 20.87 15.46 2.89
C ALA A 194 21.80 16.53 3.48
N GLY A 195 22.50 16.24 4.59
CA GLY A 195 23.34 17.22 5.28
C GLY A 195 22.54 18.27 6.07
N ILE A 196 21.22 18.08 6.22
CA ILE A 196 20.31 19.06 6.82
C ILE A 196 20.04 18.71 8.29
N LYS A 197 20.25 19.67 9.19
CA LYS A 197 19.77 19.57 10.58
C LYS A 197 18.33 20.06 10.62
N ILE A 198 17.39 19.13 10.70
CA ILE A 198 15.97 19.46 10.87
C ILE A 198 15.66 19.78 12.33
N ASN A 199 14.75 20.73 12.54
CA ASN A 199 14.29 21.15 13.86
C ASN A 199 13.06 20.32 14.27
N GLN A 200 12.57 20.57 15.49
CA GLN A 200 11.43 19.83 16.04
C GLN A 200 10.15 20.02 15.23
N ASN A 201 9.87 21.24 14.75
CA ASN A 201 8.67 21.52 13.95
C ASN A 201 8.66 20.71 12.64
N HIS A 202 9.79 20.66 11.93
CA HIS A 202 9.91 19.86 10.71
C HIS A 202 9.74 18.34 10.98
N LEU A 203 10.15 17.86 12.15
CA LEU A 203 9.97 16.47 12.55
C LEU A 203 8.50 16.14 12.82
N ASP A 204 7.78 17.05 13.46
CA ASP A 204 6.34 16.93 13.68
C ASP A 204 5.59 17.00 12.32
N ASP A 205 5.98 17.92 11.42
CA ASP A 205 5.41 17.99 10.05
C ASP A 205 5.64 16.69 9.25
N LEU A 206 6.83 16.09 9.38
CA LEU A 206 7.14 14.80 8.75
C LEU A 206 6.30 13.65 9.33
N HIS A 207 6.03 13.69 10.63
CA HIS A 207 5.15 12.71 11.28
C HIS A 207 3.72 12.82 10.72
N ASP A 208 3.18 14.03 10.63
CA ASP A 208 1.85 14.29 10.11
C ASP A 208 1.75 13.91 8.63
N PHE A 209 2.77 14.26 7.83
CA PHE A 209 2.87 13.83 6.45
C PHE A 209 2.88 12.30 6.32
N SER A 210 3.64 11.58 7.16
CA SER A 210 3.63 10.11 7.19
C SER A 210 2.25 9.53 7.46
N GLN A 211 1.49 10.13 8.38
CA GLN A 211 0.11 9.71 8.64
C GLN A 211 -0.80 9.93 7.43
N ILE A 212 -0.64 11.06 6.72
CA ILE A 212 -1.39 11.36 5.50
C ILE A 212 -1.06 10.34 4.40
N VAL A 213 0.22 10.08 4.16
CA VAL A 213 0.68 9.09 3.18
C VAL A 213 0.10 7.71 3.50
N ASN A 214 0.13 7.29 4.76
CA ASN A 214 -0.47 6.01 5.18
C ASN A 214 -1.98 5.96 4.90
N LYS A 215 -2.73 7.05 5.16
CA LYS A 215 -4.15 7.13 4.83
C LYS A 215 -4.40 7.05 3.33
N ILE A 216 -3.58 7.72 2.51
CA ILE A 216 -3.67 7.66 1.04
C ILE A 216 -3.39 6.24 0.55
N MET A 217 -2.32 5.61 1.02
CA MET A 217 -1.98 4.23 0.67
C MET A 217 -3.07 3.25 1.09
N LEU A 218 -3.64 3.38 2.30
CA LEU A 218 -4.75 2.54 2.72
C LEU A 218 -5.98 2.76 1.83
N SER A 219 -6.28 4.02 1.50
CA SER A 219 -7.43 4.37 0.64
C SER A 219 -7.26 3.85 -0.79
N SER A 220 -6.04 3.79 -1.32
CA SER A 220 -5.77 3.31 -2.68
C SER A 220 -6.02 1.81 -2.87
N TYR A 221 -6.09 1.04 -1.77
CA TYR A 221 -6.61 -0.33 -1.79
C TYR A 221 -8.12 -0.40 -2.10
N PHE A 222 -8.88 0.61 -1.68
CA PHE A 222 -10.33 0.66 -1.86
C PHE A 222 -10.74 1.36 -3.15
N VAL A 223 -10.16 2.54 -3.45
CA VAL A 223 -10.56 3.42 -4.57
C VAL A 223 -9.37 3.80 -5.47
N PRO A 224 -9.53 3.90 -6.81
CA PRO A 224 -8.40 4.19 -7.71
C PRO A 224 -7.73 5.50 -7.36
N THR A 225 -6.41 5.60 -7.56
CA THR A 225 -5.65 6.82 -7.22
C THR A 225 -6.17 8.04 -7.95
N TRP A 226 -6.61 7.90 -9.21
CA TRP A 226 -7.26 8.99 -9.95
C TRP A 226 -8.57 9.48 -9.32
N LEU A 227 -9.29 8.63 -8.57
CA LEU A 227 -10.49 9.06 -7.84
C LEU A 227 -10.12 9.78 -6.54
N LEU A 228 -8.98 9.41 -5.94
CA LEU A 228 -8.42 10.09 -4.78
C LEU A 228 -7.87 11.47 -5.15
N SER A 229 -7.25 11.62 -6.33
CA SER A 229 -6.67 12.89 -6.80
C SER A 229 -7.73 13.93 -7.15
N LEU A 230 -8.89 13.52 -7.70
CA LEU A 230 -10.02 14.43 -7.97
C LEU A 230 -10.54 15.15 -6.71
N ARG A 231 -10.32 14.57 -5.52
CA ARG A 231 -10.67 15.21 -4.23
C ARG A 231 -9.60 16.18 -3.73
N MET A 232 -8.35 16.03 -4.20
CA MET A 232 -7.21 16.82 -3.78
C MET A 232 -7.02 18.08 -4.64
N GLU A 233 -7.46 18.07 -5.90
CA GLU A 233 -7.45 19.24 -6.81
C GLU A 233 -8.55 20.27 -6.51
N GLY A 234 -9.48 19.96 -5.61
CA GLY A 234 -10.53 20.87 -5.15
C GLY A 234 -10.15 21.76 -3.96
N ARG A 235 -8.86 21.94 -3.69
CA ARG A 235 -8.32 22.83 -2.64
C ARG A 235 -7.28 23.78 -3.20
#